data_AF-A0A3P8FRV7-F1
#
_entry.id   AF-A0A3P8FRV7-F1
#
_cell.length_a   1.000
_cell.length_b   1.000
_cell.length_c   1.000
_cell.angle_alpha   90.00
_cell.angle_beta   90.00
_cell.angle_gamma   90.00
#
_symmetry.space_group_name_H-M   'P 1'
#
loop_
_entity.id
_entity.type
_entity.pdbx_description
1 polymer ?
#
loop_
_entity_poly.entity_id
_entity_poly.type
_entity_poly.pdbx_seq_one_letter_code
_entity_poly.pdbx_strand_id
1 'polypeptide(L)'
;MSGDSCGADGFVSSPDVIAVSAVDNLGQKTMYSEPCSAIRVSVPVGGSPEIPKLTWRDISHLLPWSSRIPNPNDKGWLVNGAGLFHHPYIGFGTIDCYRLVKLAKQWNFVGPLCVLTYKKEVYSVPDNWANLQGKKKTNNVQHLFQCDDQCSAGIIHQYKSEYAQSW
;
A
#
# COMPACT_ATOMS: atom_id res chain seq x y z
N MET A 1 -23.88 -8.74 -10.96
CA MET A 1 -22.82 -9.71 -11.29
C MET A 1 -23.22 -11.01 -10.63
N SER A 2 -23.46 -12.03 -11.45
CA SER A 2 -24.13 -13.27 -11.07
C SER A 2 -23.12 -14.27 -10.53
N GLY A 3 -23.20 -14.57 -9.23
CA GLY A 3 -23.03 -15.93 -8.72
C GLY A 3 -21.63 -16.56 -8.75
N ASP A 4 -20.55 -15.80 -8.58
CA ASP A 4 -19.23 -16.40 -8.33
C ASP A 4 -19.11 -16.84 -6.87
N SER A 5 -18.60 -18.05 -6.67
CA SER A 5 -18.38 -18.67 -5.37
C SER A 5 -16.91 -18.99 -5.22
N CYS A 6 -16.30 -18.50 -4.14
CA CYS A 6 -14.90 -18.79 -3.83
C CYS A 6 -14.64 -20.29 -3.56
N GLY A 7 -15.67 -21.12 -3.45
CA GLY A 7 -15.53 -22.57 -3.41
C GLY A 7 -15.06 -23.18 -4.73
N ALA A 8 -15.13 -22.44 -5.84
CA ALA A 8 -14.58 -22.83 -7.14
C ALA A 8 -13.10 -22.43 -7.31
N ASP A 9 -12.52 -21.71 -6.34
CA ASP A 9 -11.08 -21.42 -6.30
C ASP A 9 -10.36 -22.47 -5.43
N GLY A 10 -9.50 -23.27 -6.07
CA GLY A 10 -8.70 -24.31 -5.43
C GLY A 10 -7.71 -23.79 -4.38
N PHE A 11 -7.30 -22.53 -4.47
CA PHE A 11 -6.44 -21.90 -3.46
C PHE A 11 -7.25 -21.52 -2.23
N VAL A 12 -8.41 -20.90 -2.41
CA VAL A 12 -9.28 -20.46 -1.31
C VAL A 12 -9.91 -21.65 -0.57
N SER A 13 -10.25 -22.72 -1.30
CA SER A 13 -10.82 -23.94 -0.72
C SER A 13 -9.79 -24.90 -0.11
N SER A 14 -8.49 -24.63 -0.26
CA SER A 14 -7.44 -25.45 0.33
C SER A 14 -7.44 -25.35 1.87
N PRO A 15 -7.35 -26.48 2.60
CA PRO A 15 -7.28 -26.46 4.06
C PRO A 15 -6.02 -25.75 4.59
N ASP A 16 -4.95 -25.70 3.80
CA ASP A 16 -3.66 -25.07 4.14
C ASP A 16 -3.68 -23.54 4.02
N VAL A 17 -4.74 -22.97 3.43
CA VAL A 17 -4.90 -21.54 3.23
C VAL A 17 -5.93 -20.98 4.21
N ILE A 18 -5.64 -19.82 4.79
CA ILE A 18 -6.62 -19.05 5.57
C ILE A 18 -7.33 -18.11 4.59
N ALA A 19 -8.52 -18.50 4.17
CA ALA A 19 -9.38 -17.68 3.34
C ALA A 19 -9.92 -16.48 4.13
N VAL A 20 -9.71 -15.27 3.60
CA VAL A 20 -10.10 -13.99 4.19
C VAL A 20 -11.13 -13.29 3.31
N SER A 21 -12.26 -12.89 3.88
CA SER A 21 -13.28 -12.07 3.20
C SER A 21 -13.21 -10.60 3.58
N ALA A 22 -13.98 -9.78 2.87
CA ALA A 22 -14.02 -8.34 2.99
C ALA A 22 -15.35 -7.86 3.58
N VAL A 23 -15.29 -7.07 4.65
CA VAL A 23 -16.46 -6.37 5.20
C VAL A 23 -16.27 -4.87 5.16
N ASP A 24 -17.36 -4.12 5.03
CA ASP A 24 -17.31 -2.67 5.10
C ASP A 24 -17.27 -2.17 6.56
N ASN A 25 -17.28 -0.84 6.72
CA ASN A 25 -17.19 -0.21 8.04
C ASN A 25 -18.47 -0.36 8.89
N LEU A 26 -19.55 -0.86 8.29
CA LEU A 26 -20.82 -1.19 8.94
C LEU A 26 -20.94 -2.70 9.22
N GLY A 27 -19.90 -3.48 8.90
CA GLY A 27 -19.91 -4.94 9.03
C GLY A 27 -20.72 -5.64 7.94
N GLN A 28 -21.07 -4.95 6.86
CA GLN A 28 -21.79 -5.52 5.72
C GLN A 28 -20.81 -6.08 4.68
N LYS A 29 -21.28 -7.05 3.88
CA LYS A 29 -20.49 -7.60 2.77
C LYS A 29 -20.18 -6.50 1.73
N THR A 30 -18.97 -6.51 1.18
CA THR A 30 -18.62 -5.61 0.06
C THR A 30 -19.24 -6.09 -1.26
N MET A 31 -19.35 -5.22 -2.28
CA MET A 31 -19.97 -5.60 -3.57
C MET A 31 -19.20 -6.68 -4.34
N TYR A 32 -17.91 -6.81 -4.07
CA TYR A 32 -16.99 -7.73 -4.74
C TYR A 32 -16.72 -9.00 -3.93
N SER A 33 -17.28 -9.14 -2.73
CA SER A 33 -17.09 -10.34 -1.91
C SER A 33 -17.84 -11.53 -2.50
N GLU A 34 -17.13 -12.63 -2.71
CA GLU A 34 -17.69 -13.91 -3.14
C GLU A 34 -18.06 -14.76 -1.91
N PRO A 35 -19.27 -15.35 -1.84
CA PRO A 35 -19.66 -16.23 -0.76
C PRO A 35 -19.13 -17.66 -0.96
N CYS A 36 -18.58 -18.29 0.08
CA CYS A 36 -18.36 -19.74 0.14
C CYS A 36 -18.13 -20.21 1.59
N SER A 37 -18.22 -21.54 1.82
CA SER A 37 -17.94 -22.17 3.11
C SER A 37 -16.47 -22.17 3.51
N ALA A 38 -15.55 -21.87 2.58
CA ALA A 38 -14.12 -21.88 2.85
C ALA A 38 -13.62 -20.63 3.59
N ILE A 39 -14.34 -19.50 3.52
CA ILE A 39 -14.01 -18.26 4.23
C ILE A 39 -13.97 -18.50 5.74
N ARG A 40 -12.84 -18.19 6.38
CA ARG A 40 -12.65 -18.40 7.83
C ARG A 40 -12.73 -17.11 8.64
N VAL A 41 -12.23 -16.01 8.09
CA VAL A 41 -12.17 -14.71 8.77
C VAL A 41 -12.53 -13.58 7.81
N SER A 42 -12.96 -12.44 8.34
CA SER A 42 -13.20 -11.23 7.54
C SER A 42 -12.34 -10.08 8.03
N VAL A 43 -11.89 -9.25 7.10
CA VAL A 43 -11.12 -8.03 7.39
C VAL A 43 -11.94 -6.82 6.91
N PRO A 44 -12.05 -5.76 7.74
CA PRO A 44 -12.67 -4.52 7.32
C PRO A 44 -11.85 -3.87 6.21
N VAL A 45 -12.40 -3.82 5.01
CA VAL A 45 -11.80 -3.16 3.85
C VAL A 45 -12.86 -2.24 3.25
N GLY A 46 -12.58 -0.94 3.27
CA GLY A 46 -13.55 0.11 2.91
C GLY A 46 -14.15 -0.10 1.53
N GLY A 47 -15.37 -0.64 1.48
CA GLY A 47 -16.09 -0.96 0.25
C GLY A 47 -17.58 -0.61 0.30
N SER A 48 -18.02 0.15 1.32
CA SER A 48 -19.39 0.65 1.42
C SER A 48 -19.64 1.74 0.37
N PRO A 49 -20.83 1.81 -0.26
CA PRO A 49 -21.15 2.88 -1.21
C PRO A 49 -21.11 4.30 -0.61
N GLU A 50 -21.16 4.43 0.72
CA GLU A 50 -21.21 5.74 1.42
C GLU A 50 -19.84 6.25 1.91
N ILE A 51 -18.80 5.42 1.93
CA ILE A 51 -17.45 5.81 2.36
C ILE A 51 -16.57 5.89 1.11
N PRO A 52 -15.76 6.94 0.92
CA PRO A 52 -14.89 7.01 -0.24
C PRO A 52 -13.98 5.77 -0.26
N LYS A 53 -14.07 5.03 -1.37
CA LYS A 53 -13.58 3.66 -1.50
C LYS A 53 -12.05 3.66 -1.34
N LEU A 54 -11.57 3.20 -0.18
CA LEU A 54 -10.14 2.90 -0.02
C LEU A 54 -9.74 1.95 -1.13
N THR A 55 -8.81 2.40 -1.97
CA THR A 55 -8.28 1.54 -3.02
C THR A 55 -7.34 0.52 -2.39
N TRP A 56 -7.02 -0.55 -3.13
CA TRP A 56 -6.04 -1.53 -2.68
C TRP A 56 -4.70 -0.88 -2.29
N ARG A 57 -4.32 0.23 -2.92
CA ARG A 57 -3.11 0.99 -2.55
C ARG A 57 -3.26 1.72 -1.23
N ASP A 58 -4.40 2.34 -0.98
CA ASP A 58 -4.64 3.00 0.31
C ASP A 58 -4.54 1.99 1.46
N ILE A 59 -5.08 0.78 1.28
CA ILE A 59 -4.95 -0.31 2.26
C ILE A 59 -3.48 -0.72 2.42
N SER A 60 -2.75 -0.92 1.33
CA SER A 60 -1.31 -1.24 1.37
C SER A 60 -0.47 -0.18 2.07
N HIS A 61 -0.88 1.10 2.02
CA HIS A 61 -0.23 2.17 2.76
C HIS A 61 -0.68 2.20 4.23
N LEU A 62 -1.98 2.04 4.52
CA LEU A 62 -2.55 2.06 5.86
C LEU A 62 -2.00 0.96 6.77
N LEU A 63 -1.77 -0.25 6.23
CA LEU A 63 -1.25 -1.39 7.00
C LEU A 63 0.07 -1.02 7.73
N PRO A 64 1.16 -0.61 7.05
CA PRO A 64 2.39 -0.15 7.70
C PRO A 64 2.20 0.94 8.77
N TRP A 65 1.33 1.93 8.52
CA TRP A 65 1.09 3.04 9.46
C TRP A 65 0.29 2.63 10.71
N SER A 66 -0.50 1.57 10.58
CA SER A 66 -1.36 1.05 11.64
C SER A 66 -0.72 -0.08 12.44
N SER A 67 0.32 -0.74 11.92
CA SER A 67 0.98 -1.87 12.57
C SER A 67 1.67 -1.51 13.88
N ARG A 68 1.78 -2.50 14.78
CA ARG A 68 2.53 -2.43 16.04
C ARG A 68 3.76 -3.32 16.01
N ILE A 69 4.83 -2.87 16.65
CA ILE A 69 6.04 -3.66 16.88
C ILE A 69 5.76 -4.63 18.04
N PRO A 70 5.69 -5.96 17.81
CA PRO A 70 5.38 -6.92 18.87
C PRO A 70 6.52 -7.07 19.89
N ASN A 71 7.77 -6.95 19.45
CA ASN A 71 8.96 -7.01 20.30
C ASN A 71 9.96 -5.91 19.89
N PRO A 72 10.01 -4.79 20.62
CA PRO A 72 10.91 -3.67 20.28
C PRO A 72 12.38 -3.95 20.61
N ASN A 73 12.68 -4.99 21.40
CA ASN A 73 14.05 -5.36 21.77
C ASN A 73 14.74 -6.24 20.74
N ASP A 74 14.01 -6.70 19.71
CA ASP A 74 14.60 -7.46 18.61
C ASP A 74 15.55 -6.56 17.79
N LYS A 75 16.72 -7.08 17.43
CA LYS A 75 17.73 -6.32 16.67
C LYS A 75 17.48 -6.35 15.16
N GLY A 76 16.51 -7.13 14.68
CA GLY A 76 16.19 -7.23 13.26
C GLY A 76 15.37 -6.07 12.69
N TRP A 77 14.95 -5.10 13.51
CA TRP A 77 14.21 -3.93 13.04
C TRP A 77 15.12 -2.95 12.29
N LEU A 78 14.74 -2.63 11.06
CA LEU A 78 15.42 -1.67 10.20
C LEU A 78 14.45 -0.58 9.78
N VAL A 79 14.94 0.64 9.55
CA VAL A 79 14.13 1.75 9.03
C VAL A 79 14.27 1.79 7.52
N ASN A 80 13.14 1.73 6.80
CA ASN A 80 13.14 1.77 5.34
C ASN A 80 13.20 3.21 4.79
N GLY A 81 13.27 3.37 3.47
CA GLY A 81 13.32 4.69 2.81
C GLY A 81 12.08 5.59 3.03
N ALA A 82 10.99 5.04 3.54
CA ALA A 82 9.80 5.80 3.93
C ALA A 82 9.81 6.21 5.42
N GLY A 83 10.85 5.87 6.17
CA GLY A 83 10.95 6.16 7.61
C GLY A 83 10.17 5.20 8.51
N LEU A 84 9.75 4.05 7.99
CA LEU A 84 8.99 3.04 8.74
C LEU A 84 9.87 1.88 9.19
N PHE A 85 9.57 1.33 10.36
CA PHE A 85 10.20 0.12 10.85
C PHE A 85 9.74 -1.10 10.07
N HIS A 86 10.70 -1.90 9.62
CA HIS A 86 10.50 -3.14 8.91
C HIS A 86 11.45 -4.20 9.44
N HIS A 87 10.93 -5.38 9.70
CA HIS A 87 11.69 -6.55 10.12
C HIS A 87 11.63 -7.62 9.01
N PRO A 88 12.75 -8.23 8.61
CA PRO A 88 12.78 -9.24 7.54
C PRO A 88 11.79 -10.40 7.73
N TYR A 89 11.51 -10.78 8.97
CA TYR A 89 10.60 -11.89 9.31
C TYR A 89 9.20 -11.46 9.78
N ILE A 90 8.99 -10.19 10.14
CA ILE A 90 7.73 -9.71 10.76
C ILE A 90 7.07 -8.63 9.89
N GLY A 91 7.75 -8.15 8.85
CA GLY A 91 7.28 -7.03 8.03
C GLY A 91 7.21 -5.75 8.85
N PHE A 92 6.10 -5.03 8.75
CA PHE A 92 5.87 -3.79 9.50
C PHE A 92 5.40 -4.00 10.95
N GLY A 93 5.17 -5.25 11.37
CA GLY A 93 4.60 -5.57 12.68
C GLY A 93 3.24 -6.26 12.61
N THR A 94 2.61 -6.41 13.77
CA THR A 94 1.28 -7.00 13.89
C THR A 94 0.19 -5.99 13.54
N ILE A 95 -0.85 -6.44 12.84
CA ILE A 95 -2.00 -5.61 12.48
C ILE A 95 -2.73 -5.17 13.76
N ASP A 96 -2.97 -3.87 13.91
CA ASP A 96 -3.87 -3.30 14.92
C ASP A 96 -5.15 -2.80 14.24
N CYS A 97 -6.21 -3.61 14.33
CA CYS A 97 -7.49 -3.31 13.70
C CYS A 97 -8.11 -1.99 14.19
N TYR A 98 -7.92 -1.63 15.47
CA TYR A 98 -8.46 -0.39 16.02
C TYR A 98 -7.74 0.83 15.43
N ARG A 99 -6.40 0.78 15.38
CA ARG A 99 -5.59 1.85 14.79
C ARG A 99 -5.81 1.96 13.28
N LEU A 100 -5.95 0.82 12.59
CA LEU A 100 -6.26 0.77 11.16
C LEU A 100 -7.58 1.46 10.84
N VAL A 101 -8.67 1.13 11.55
CA VAL A 101 -9.98 1.77 11.34
C VAL A 101 -9.95 3.25 11.71
N LYS A 102 -9.24 3.62 12.78
CA LYS A 102 -9.08 5.03 13.19
C LYS A 102 -8.35 5.86 12.13
N LEU A 103 -7.25 5.33 11.58
CA LEU A 103 -6.49 5.98 10.51
C LEU A 103 -7.28 6.03 9.20
N ALA A 104 -7.97 4.95 8.85
CA ALA A 104 -8.80 4.85 7.65
C ALA A 104 -9.87 5.94 7.58
N LYS A 105 -10.48 6.30 8.72
CA LYS A 105 -11.50 7.38 8.79
C LYS A 105 -10.95 8.77 8.46
N GLN A 106 -9.65 8.97 8.59
CA GLN A 106 -8.97 10.26 8.38
C GLN A 106 -7.96 10.18 7.21
N TRP A 107 -8.00 9.10 6.42
CA TRP A 107 -7.01 8.82 5.41
C TRP A 107 -7.21 9.69 4.17
N ASN A 108 -6.13 10.32 3.71
CA ASN A 108 -6.12 11.01 2.42
C ASN A 108 -5.69 10.02 1.32
N PHE A 109 -6.49 9.93 0.25
CA PHE A 109 -6.26 8.97 -0.82
C PHE A 109 -4.90 9.17 -1.50
N VAL A 110 -4.22 8.06 -1.80
CA VAL A 110 -2.89 8.04 -2.41
C VAL A 110 -2.93 8.55 -3.87
N GLY A 111 -4.10 8.59 -4.51
CA GLY A 111 -4.27 8.98 -5.92
C GLY A 111 -4.08 7.80 -6.88
N PRO A 112 -4.16 7.96 -8.21
CA PRO A 112 -4.03 6.89 -9.23
C PRO A 112 -2.62 6.27 -9.31
N LEU A 113 -2.48 5.08 -9.92
CA LEU A 113 -1.20 4.37 -10.00
C LEU A 113 -0.35 5.01 -11.10
N CYS A 114 0.80 5.53 -10.69
CA CYS A 114 1.78 6.10 -11.60
C CYS A 114 2.80 5.05 -12.01
N VAL A 115 2.77 4.65 -13.27
CA VAL A 115 3.77 3.77 -13.86
C VAL A 115 4.73 4.63 -14.67
N LEU A 116 5.99 4.68 -14.24
CA LEU A 116 7.03 5.33 -15.04
C LEU A 116 7.30 4.45 -16.25
N THR A 117 6.94 4.94 -17.44
CA THR A 117 7.32 4.27 -18.68
C THR A 117 8.68 4.81 -19.12
N TYR A 118 9.65 3.91 -19.27
CA TYR A 118 10.94 4.28 -19.85
C TYR A 118 10.75 4.44 -21.35
N LYS A 119 10.90 5.66 -21.88
CA LYS A 119 11.17 5.82 -23.30
C LYS A 119 12.59 5.32 -23.55
N LYS A 120 12.72 4.27 -24.36
CA LYS A 120 14.02 3.80 -24.85
C LYS A 120 14.57 4.79 -25.86
N GLU A 121 15.02 5.94 -25.37
CA GLU A 121 15.91 6.81 -26.11
C GLU A 121 17.33 6.37 -25.77
N VAL A 122 18.04 5.88 -26.77
CA VAL A 122 19.45 5.50 -26.64
C VAL A 122 20.25 6.80 -26.59
N TYR A 123 20.43 7.33 -25.39
CA TYR A 123 21.39 8.42 -25.18
C TYR A 123 22.80 7.81 -25.10
N SER A 124 23.73 8.33 -25.89
CA SER A 124 25.16 8.08 -25.68
C SER A 124 25.54 8.61 -24.30
N VAL A 125 25.68 7.71 -23.33
CA VAL A 125 26.09 8.05 -21.97
C VAL A 125 27.57 8.44 -22.04
N PRO A 126 27.95 9.70 -21.76
CA PRO A 126 29.35 10.10 -21.80
C PRO A 126 30.14 9.39 -20.71
N ASP A 127 31.42 9.13 -20.92
CA ASP A 127 32.29 8.42 -19.96
C ASP A 127 32.36 9.08 -18.57
N ASN A 128 32.03 10.37 -18.48
CA ASN A 128 31.98 11.12 -17.22
C ASN A 128 30.58 11.22 -16.58
N TRP A 129 29.61 10.37 -16.98
CA TRP A 129 28.22 10.43 -16.52
C TRP A 129 28.06 10.40 -14.99
N ALA A 130 28.92 9.65 -14.29
CA ALA A 130 28.92 9.55 -12.84
C ALA A 130 29.19 10.92 -12.17
N ASN A 131 30.05 11.75 -12.76
CA ASN A 131 30.40 13.10 -12.25
C ASN A 131 29.32 14.16 -12.57
N LEU A 132 28.33 13.79 -13.39
CA LEU A 132 27.18 14.62 -13.71
C LEU A 132 25.98 14.32 -12.81
N GLN A 133 26.04 13.25 -12.02
CA GLN A 133 25.04 12.98 -10.98
C GLN A 133 25.15 14.03 -9.87
N GLY A 134 24.03 14.68 -9.54
CA GLY A 134 23.98 15.68 -8.46
C GLY A 134 24.19 17.15 -8.89
N LYS A 135 24.52 17.44 -10.15
CA LYS A 135 24.43 18.82 -10.66
C LYS A 135 22.97 19.16 -10.95
N LYS A 136 22.43 20.22 -10.35
CA LYS A 136 21.11 20.78 -10.73
C LYS A 136 21.15 21.08 -12.24
N LYS A 137 20.43 20.26 -13.01
CA LYS A 137 20.27 20.49 -14.44
C LYS A 137 19.35 21.70 -14.65
N THR A 138 19.80 22.64 -15.47
CA THR A 138 19.03 23.81 -15.91
C THR A 138 17.76 23.40 -16.66
N ASN A 139 16.78 24.31 -16.69
CA ASN A 139 15.33 24.14 -16.94
C ASN A 139 14.85 23.37 -18.20
N ASN A 140 15.72 22.76 -19.00
CA ASN A 140 15.37 22.09 -20.26
C ASN A 140 15.83 20.63 -20.36
N VAL A 141 15.90 19.90 -19.24
CA VAL A 141 16.14 18.45 -19.29
C VAL A 141 14.84 17.73 -19.00
N GLN A 142 14.28 17.07 -20.02
CA GLN A 142 13.24 16.06 -19.81
C GLN A 142 13.82 15.00 -18.88
N HIS A 143 13.18 14.78 -17.73
CA HIS A 143 13.51 13.64 -16.87
C HIS A 143 13.47 12.37 -17.74
N LEU A 144 14.46 11.47 -17.57
CA LEU A 144 14.50 10.14 -18.22
C LEU A 144 13.24 9.29 -17.98
N PHE A 145 12.38 9.76 -17.08
CA PHE A 145 11.10 9.20 -16.74
C PHE A 145 10.06 10.30 -16.91
N GLN A 146 9.14 10.11 -17.86
CA GLN A 146 7.89 10.87 -17.93
C GLN A 146 6.85 10.12 -17.08
N CYS A 147 6.32 10.77 -16.05
CA CYS A 147 5.11 10.31 -15.41
C CYS A 147 3.95 10.43 -16.40
N ASP A 148 2.99 9.51 -16.36
CA ASP A 148 1.73 9.66 -17.09
C ASP A 148 1.04 10.98 -16.68
N ASP A 149 0.34 11.64 -17.61
CA ASP A 149 -0.23 12.99 -17.44
C ASP A 149 -1.34 13.06 -16.37
N GLN A 150 -1.69 11.91 -15.76
CA GLN A 150 -2.63 11.76 -14.64
C GLN A 150 -1.94 11.66 -13.27
N CYS A 151 -0.62 11.78 -13.20
CA CYS A 151 0.18 11.65 -11.99
C CYS A 151 0.33 12.96 -11.19
N SER A 152 -0.80 13.58 -10.85
CA SER A 152 -0.81 14.79 -10.02
C SER A 152 -0.94 14.50 -8.51
N ALA A 153 -1.06 13.24 -8.11
CA ALA A 153 -1.20 12.84 -6.71
C ALA A 153 -0.30 11.63 -6.44
N GLY A 154 0.68 11.79 -5.55
CA GLY A 154 1.51 10.66 -5.15
C GLY A 154 2.89 10.99 -4.58
N ILE A 155 3.31 12.25 -4.53
CA ILE A 155 4.29 12.60 -3.48
C ILE A 155 3.50 12.51 -2.20
N ILE A 156 3.71 11.44 -1.44
CA ILE A 156 3.31 11.35 -0.04
C ILE A 156 3.95 12.58 0.58
N HIS A 157 3.18 13.66 0.75
CA HIS A 157 3.55 14.76 1.61
C HIS A 157 3.93 14.08 2.91
N GLN A 158 5.22 14.18 3.28
CA GLN A 158 5.75 13.71 4.54
C GLN A 158 4.71 14.10 5.59
N TYR A 159 3.94 13.11 6.08
CA TYR A 159 2.97 13.39 7.13
C TYR A 159 3.82 14.00 8.24
N LYS A 160 3.50 15.25 8.58
CA LYS A 160 4.11 15.97 9.68
C LYS A 160 4.22 15.00 10.86
N SER A 161 5.38 15.04 11.49
CA SER A 161 5.95 14.17 12.52
C SER A 161 5.12 14.00 13.80
N GLU A 162 3.80 14.13 13.77
CA GLU A 162 2.93 14.10 14.96
C GLU A 162 2.47 12.68 15.33
N TYR A 163 2.69 11.69 14.45
CA TYR A 163 2.42 10.27 14.72
C TYR A 163 3.66 9.38 14.72
N ALA A 164 4.85 9.98 14.71
CA ALA A 164 6.10 9.28 14.96
C ALA A 164 6.11 8.79 16.43
N GLN A 165 5.53 7.61 16.61
CA GLN A 165 5.73 6.67 17.71
C GLN A 165 6.09 7.33 19.05
N SER A 166 5.08 7.80 19.77
CA SER A 166 5.21 7.91 21.23
C SER A 166 5.25 6.50 21.81
N TRP A 167 6.32 6.22 22.56
CA TRP A 167 6.49 5.03 23.38
C TRP A 167 5.37 4.88 24.41
#